data_AF-M5WA11-F1
#
_entry.id   AF-M5WA11-F1
#
_cell.length_a   1.000
_cell.length_b   1.000
_cell.length_c   1.000
_cell.angle_alpha   90.00
_cell.angle_beta   90.00
_cell.angle_gamma   90.00
#
_symmetry.space_group_name_H-M   'P 1'
#
loop_
_entity.id
_entity.type
_entity.pdbx_description
1 polymer ?
#
loop_
_entity_poly.entity_id
_entity_poly.type
_entity_poly.pdbx_seq_one_letter_code
_entity_poly.pdbx_strand_id
1 'polypeptide(L)'
;MEKPSWVPTLVAQACLCFSLYLAFQLGQPQKPMYHGTNGTRPLDLYFISVGGGFRPLNQQTHLLKQMEKVVKKYKAKFVVDISDLGKDDPLMQNGTLLFSSLKLPWYTTRVSERHGGGYFQKKINLPYEKTLDVIVVDTGLLQGTGSLGGFGNNQLHWLKRTLEATSSNWRIVVGFHPLAICEDGEEGMGAKKVFESLQLIFMKFEVNAYLSAQGCASSVRRHSLSYLGNTGQMEDGFLLHRVSTLEIVTYFVSSGGEVVHKSVLHQRGKEIM
;
A
#
# COMPACT_ATOMS: atom_id res chain seq x y z
N MET A 1 -56.73 48.48 -13.21
CA MET A 1 -55.42 48.08 -12.67
C MET A 1 -55.64 46.87 -11.79
N GLU A 2 -55.32 45.68 -12.30
CA GLU A 2 -55.49 44.41 -11.59
C GLU A 2 -54.36 44.22 -10.57
N LYS A 3 -54.73 43.76 -9.36
CA LYS A 3 -53.78 43.57 -8.26
C LYS A 3 -52.80 42.44 -8.64
N PRO A 4 -51.48 42.61 -8.42
CA PRO A 4 -50.53 41.55 -8.70
C PRO A 4 -50.86 40.37 -7.78
N SER A 5 -51.13 39.20 -8.37
CA SER A 5 -51.39 37.99 -7.58
C SER A 5 -50.04 37.45 -7.11
N TRP A 6 -49.90 37.27 -5.79
CA TRP A 6 -48.68 36.73 -5.16
C TRP A 6 -48.61 35.20 -5.20
N VAL A 7 -49.69 34.57 -5.68
CA VAL A 7 -49.87 33.13 -5.80
C VAL A 7 -48.80 32.48 -6.70
N PRO A 8 -48.44 33.02 -7.88
CA PRO A 8 -47.42 32.42 -8.73
C PRO A 8 -46.05 32.41 -8.07
N THR A 9 -45.72 33.47 -7.32
CA THR A 9 -44.45 33.60 -6.60
C THR A 9 -44.37 32.59 -5.46
N LEU A 10 -45.43 32.41 -4.69
CA LEU A 10 -45.50 31.40 -3.63
C LEU A 10 -45.37 29.98 -4.16
N VAL A 11 -46.01 29.67 -5.29
CA VAL A 11 -45.91 28.35 -5.93
C VAL A 11 -44.49 28.10 -6.43
N ALA A 12 -43.86 29.07 -7.10
CA ALA A 12 -42.49 28.93 -7.57
C ALA A 12 -41.50 28.72 -6.41
N GLN A 13 -41.69 29.45 -5.31
CA GLN A 13 -40.83 29.35 -4.13
C GLN A 13 -41.00 28.00 -3.41
N ALA A 14 -42.23 27.49 -3.32
CA ALA A 14 -42.50 26.15 -2.79
C ALA A 14 -41.88 25.04 -3.66
N CYS A 15 -41.98 25.15 -4.99
CA CYS A 15 -41.34 24.21 -5.91
C CYS A 15 -39.82 24.21 -5.75
N LEU A 16 -39.19 25.40 -5.68
CA LEU A 16 -37.74 25.51 -5.47
C LEU A 16 -37.30 24.90 -4.14
N CYS A 17 -38.03 25.16 -3.05
CA CYS A 17 -37.74 24.54 -1.76
C CYS A 17 -37.85 23.00 -1.81
N PHE A 18 -38.84 22.48 -2.53
CA PHE A 18 -39.04 21.04 -2.68
C PHE A 18 -37.92 20.40 -3.53
N SER A 19 -37.50 21.05 -4.61
CA SER A 19 -36.36 20.61 -5.43
C SER A 19 -35.05 20.62 -4.63
N LEU A 20 -34.83 21.64 -3.81
CA LEU A 20 -33.63 21.75 -2.97
C LEU A 20 -33.62 20.69 -1.88
N TYR A 21 -34.77 20.41 -1.27
CA TYR A 21 -34.94 19.32 -0.30
C TYR A 21 -34.66 17.94 -0.93
N LEU A 22 -35.18 17.68 -2.14
CA LEU A 22 -34.90 16.45 -2.88
C LEU A 22 -33.43 16.33 -3.25
N ALA A 23 -32.78 17.43 -3.66
CA ALA A 23 -31.35 17.44 -3.96
C ALA A 23 -30.51 17.13 -2.70
N PHE A 24 -30.89 17.64 -1.53
CA PHE A 24 -30.23 17.31 -0.26
C PHE A 24 -30.46 15.85 0.16
N GLN A 25 -31.65 15.30 -0.04
CA GLN A 25 -31.94 13.88 0.26
C GLN A 25 -31.21 12.93 -0.69
N LEU A 26 -31.13 13.26 -1.99
CA LEU A 26 -30.42 12.48 -3.00
C LEU A 26 -28.89 12.65 -2.93
N GLY A 27 -28.44 13.81 -2.46
CA GLY A 27 -27.03 14.17 -2.29
C GLY A 27 -26.45 13.77 -0.93
N GLN A 28 -27.21 13.15 -0.03
CA GLN A 28 -26.61 12.54 1.15
C GLN A 28 -25.67 11.41 0.68
N PRO A 29 -24.37 11.45 1.01
CA PRO A 29 -23.52 10.30 0.80
C PRO A 29 -24.17 9.16 1.55
N GLN A 30 -24.56 8.11 0.84
CA GLN A 30 -25.04 6.89 1.45
C GLN A 30 -24.05 6.56 2.56
N LYS A 31 -24.50 6.63 3.82
CA LYS A 31 -23.74 6.11 4.95
C LYS A 31 -23.29 4.73 4.50
N PRO A 32 -21.98 4.42 4.47
CA PRO A 32 -21.54 3.14 3.95
C PRO A 32 -22.27 2.09 4.76
N MET A 33 -23.21 1.40 4.10
CA MET A 33 -23.88 0.27 4.70
C MET A 33 -22.73 -0.66 5.09
N TYR A 34 -22.50 -0.79 6.39
CA TYR A 34 -21.72 -1.87 6.97
C TYR A 34 -22.53 -3.14 6.73
N HIS A 35 -22.60 -3.55 5.47
CA HIS A 35 -23.01 -4.87 5.12
C HIS A 35 -21.80 -5.74 5.43
N GLY A 36 -21.86 -6.37 6.60
CA GLY A 36 -21.06 -7.54 6.94
C GLY A 36 -21.31 -8.61 5.88
N THR A 37 -20.56 -8.50 4.78
CA THR A 37 -20.60 -9.46 3.69
C THR A 37 -19.28 -10.18 3.74
N ASN A 38 -19.30 -11.34 4.40
CA ASN A 38 -18.34 -12.40 4.12
C ASN A 38 -18.35 -12.64 2.61
N GLY A 39 -17.21 -12.46 1.95
CA GLY A 39 -17.05 -12.83 0.55
C GLY A 39 -16.28 -11.78 -0.22
N THR A 40 -15.02 -12.08 -0.51
CA THR A 40 -14.25 -11.56 -1.65
C THR A 40 -15.12 -10.86 -2.69
N ARG A 41 -14.99 -9.53 -2.83
CA ARG A 41 -15.50 -8.86 -4.03
C ARG A 41 -14.74 -9.49 -5.21
N PRO A 42 -15.43 -10.08 -6.19
CA PRO A 42 -14.79 -10.91 -7.22
C PRO A 42 -13.81 -10.15 -8.14
N LEU A 43 -13.66 -8.84 -7.93
CA LEU A 43 -12.90 -7.91 -8.75
C LEU A 43 -11.70 -7.28 -8.01
N ASP A 44 -11.48 -7.63 -6.74
CA ASP A 44 -10.38 -7.09 -5.97
C ASP A 44 -9.18 -8.03 -6.00
N LEU A 45 -7.98 -7.48 -6.20
CA LEU A 45 -6.73 -8.21 -6.06
C LEU A 45 -6.28 -8.19 -4.61
N TYR A 46 -5.94 -9.36 -4.07
CA TYR A 46 -5.39 -9.48 -2.72
C TYR A 46 -3.93 -9.92 -2.76
N PHE A 47 -3.09 -9.33 -1.92
CA PHE A 47 -1.72 -9.79 -1.70
C PHE A 47 -1.30 -9.52 -0.26
N ILE A 48 -0.27 -10.23 0.22
CA ILE A 48 0.29 -10.03 1.56
C ILE A 48 1.65 -9.35 1.44
N SER A 49 1.96 -8.41 2.34
CA SER A 49 3.34 -8.05 2.64
C SER A 49 3.66 -8.38 4.09
N VAL A 50 4.90 -8.81 4.35
CA VAL A 50 5.34 -9.25 5.67
C VAL A 50 6.78 -8.78 5.88
N GLY A 51 7.10 -8.33 7.09
CA GLY A 51 8.48 -8.04 7.46
C GLY A 51 9.25 -9.35 7.62
N GLY A 52 10.35 -9.50 6.89
CA GLY A 52 11.21 -10.68 6.95
C GLY A 52 11.96 -10.78 8.28
N GLY A 53 13.05 -11.53 8.28
CA GLY A 53 13.95 -11.67 9.41
C GLY A 53 13.64 -12.86 10.32
N PHE A 54 14.55 -13.07 11.27
CA PHE A 54 14.51 -14.21 12.17
C PHE A 54 13.32 -14.13 13.14
N ARG A 55 12.66 -15.28 13.32
CA ARG A 55 11.65 -15.52 14.35
C ARG A 55 11.90 -16.88 15.00
N PRO A 56 11.64 -17.03 16.31
CA PRO A 56 11.52 -18.34 16.93
C PRO A 56 10.59 -19.26 16.14
N LEU A 57 10.95 -20.54 16.02
CA LEU A 57 10.26 -21.51 15.16
C LEU A 57 8.74 -21.57 15.39
N ASN A 58 8.31 -21.53 16.65
CA ASN A 58 6.88 -21.57 17.01
C ASN A 58 6.14 -20.33 16.54
N GLN A 59 6.73 -19.14 16.70
CA GLN A 59 6.15 -17.87 16.25
C GLN A 59 6.08 -17.82 14.72
N GLN A 60 7.17 -18.18 14.04
CA GLN A 60 7.22 -18.23 12.59
C GLN A 60 6.18 -19.20 12.01
N THR A 61 6.08 -20.40 12.58
CA THR A 61 5.09 -21.41 12.16
C THR A 61 3.67 -20.90 12.37
N HIS A 62 3.41 -20.22 13.48
CA HIS A 62 2.10 -19.64 13.76
C HIS A 62 1.74 -18.56 12.73
N LEU A 63 2.65 -17.61 12.49
CA LEU A 63 2.49 -16.54 11.50
C LEU A 63 2.21 -17.11 10.10
N LEU A 64 3.02 -18.06 9.64
CA LEU A 64 2.88 -18.68 8.32
C LEU A 64 1.53 -19.43 8.18
N LYS A 65 1.07 -20.14 9.23
CA LYS A 65 -0.26 -20.77 9.24
C LYS A 65 -1.39 -19.75 9.14
N GLN A 66 -1.26 -18.59 9.78
CA GLN A 66 -2.27 -17.53 9.67
C GLN A 66 -2.26 -16.89 8.29
N MET A 67 -1.08 -16.60 7.74
CA MET A 67 -0.93 -16.16 6.35
C MET A 67 -1.60 -17.16 5.41
N GLU A 68 -1.42 -18.47 5.64
CA GLU A 68 -2.04 -19.50 4.80
C GLU A 68 -3.56 -19.49 4.84
N LYS A 69 -4.16 -19.34 6.03
CA LYS A 69 -5.61 -19.16 6.16
C LYS A 69 -6.08 -17.93 5.39
N VAL A 70 -5.38 -16.81 5.48
CA VAL A 70 -5.72 -15.56 4.78
C VAL A 70 -5.57 -15.71 3.27
N VAL A 71 -4.47 -16.31 2.80
CA VAL A 71 -4.24 -16.60 1.38
C VAL A 71 -5.39 -17.43 0.82
N LYS A 72 -5.77 -18.52 1.51
CA LYS A 72 -6.86 -19.40 1.08
C LYS A 72 -8.21 -18.68 1.08
N LYS A 73 -8.51 -17.92 2.15
CA LYS A 73 -9.79 -17.21 2.31
C LYS A 73 -9.98 -16.11 1.27
N TYR A 74 -8.96 -15.30 1.02
CA TYR A 74 -9.05 -14.14 0.12
C TYR A 74 -8.49 -14.40 -1.29
N LYS A 75 -8.00 -15.61 -1.55
CA LYS A 75 -7.34 -15.99 -2.80
C LYS A 75 -6.21 -15.02 -3.17
N ALA A 76 -5.37 -14.71 -2.19
CA ALA A 76 -4.24 -13.80 -2.38
C ALA A 76 -3.32 -14.30 -3.50
N LYS A 77 -2.79 -13.38 -4.30
CA LYS A 77 -2.11 -13.68 -5.56
C LYS A 77 -0.60 -13.80 -5.44
N PHE A 78 0.00 -13.18 -4.43
CA PHE A 78 1.43 -13.25 -4.15
C PHE A 78 1.71 -12.76 -2.72
N VAL A 79 2.95 -13.00 -2.27
CA VAL A 79 3.50 -12.47 -1.01
C VAL A 79 4.71 -11.60 -1.33
N VAL A 80 4.83 -10.47 -0.65
CA VAL A 80 6.02 -9.61 -0.64
C VAL A 80 6.70 -9.74 0.72
N ASP A 81 7.79 -10.46 0.77
CA ASP A 81 8.69 -10.52 1.91
C ASP A 81 9.60 -9.29 1.91
N ILE A 82 9.53 -8.46 2.95
CA ILE A 82 10.37 -7.27 3.04
C ILE A 82 11.53 -7.59 3.98
N SER A 83 12.59 -8.16 3.41
CA SER A 83 13.79 -8.62 4.11
C SER A 83 15.06 -7.91 3.61
N ASP A 84 16.08 -7.88 4.45
CA ASP A 84 17.45 -7.52 4.09
C ASP A 84 18.18 -8.69 3.41
N LEU A 85 17.85 -9.93 3.80
CA LEU A 85 18.48 -11.16 3.30
C LEU A 85 17.98 -11.60 1.92
N GLY A 86 16.81 -11.13 1.49
CA GLY A 86 16.22 -11.54 0.23
C GLY A 86 15.85 -13.02 0.20
N LYS A 87 16.32 -13.76 -0.82
CA LYS A 87 15.99 -15.20 -0.96
C LYS A 87 16.58 -16.07 0.15
N ASP A 88 17.56 -15.53 0.87
CA ASP A 88 18.23 -16.19 1.99
C ASP A 88 17.45 -15.96 3.30
N ASP A 89 16.32 -15.25 3.25
CA ASP A 89 15.46 -14.99 4.39
C ASP A 89 14.79 -16.28 4.91
N PRO A 90 14.94 -16.61 6.22
CA PRO A 90 14.35 -17.83 6.78
C PRO A 90 12.82 -17.88 6.71
N LEU A 91 12.12 -16.74 6.82
CA LEU A 91 10.67 -16.68 6.70
C LEU A 91 10.25 -16.99 5.27
N MET A 92 10.91 -16.40 4.27
CA MET A 92 10.63 -16.69 2.86
C MET A 92 10.92 -18.15 2.51
N GLN A 93 12.04 -18.72 2.95
CA GLN A 93 12.39 -20.11 2.66
C GLN A 93 11.36 -21.08 3.24
N ASN A 94 11.04 -20.93 4.54
CA ASN A 94 10.05 -21.78 5.20
C ASN A 94 8.64 -21.54 4.67
N GLY A 95 8.29 -20.30 4.36
CA GLY A 95 7.04 -19.94 3.72
C GLY A 95 6.89 -20.60 2.36
N THR A 96 7.88 -20.48 1.48
CA THR A 96 7.82 -21.06 0.13
C THR A 96 7.66 -22.58 0.17
N LEU A 97 8.27 -23.25 1.16
CA LEU A 97 8.07 -24.69 1.40
C LEU A 97 6.63 -25.01 1.83
N LEU A 98 6.09 -24.27 2.81
CA LEU A 98 4.70 -24.44 3.29
C LEU A 98 3.67 -24.15 2.18
N PHE A 99 3.92 -23.13 1.37
CA PHE A 99 3.06 -22.66 0.28
C PHE A 99 3.28 -23.36 -1.06
N SER A 100 4.15 -24.37 -1.11
CA SER A 100 4.48 -25.11 -2.33
C SER A 100 3.24 -25.65 -3.06
N SER A 101 2.26 -26.16 -2.32
CA SER A 101 0.99 -26.66 -2.86
C SER A 101 0.10 -25.58 -3.50
N LEU A 102 0.18 -24.34 -3.00
CA LEU A 102 -0.59 -23.20 -3.52
C LEU A 102 0.06 -22.55 -4.74
N LYS A 103 1.32 -22.91 -5.06
CA LYS A 103 2.13 -22.29 -6.12
C LYS A 103 2.11 -20.75 -6.06
N LEU A 104 2.06 -20.22 -4.85
CA LEU A 104 1.93 -18.78 -4.61
C LEU A 104 3.29 -18.10 -4.83
N PRO A 105 3.40 -17.11 -5.73
CA PRO A 105 4.65 -16.39 -5.94
C PRO A 105 5.08 -15.59 -4.71
N TRP A 106 6.37 -15.66 -4.40
CA TRP A 106 7.03 -14.82 -3.39
C TRP A 106 8.00 -13.85 -4.07
N TYR A 107 7.87 -12.58 -3.72
CA TYR A 107 8.81 -11.53 -4.07
C TYR A 107 9.50 -11.06 -2.80
N THR A 108 10.76 -10.68 -2.89
CA THR A 108 11.50 -10.23 -1.72
C THR A 108 12.36 -9.01 -2.02
N THR A 109 12.48 -8.12 -1.03
CA THR A 109 13.51 -7.08 -1.05
C THR A 109 14.86 -7.69 -0.70
N ARG A 110 15.95 -7.03 -1.09
CA ARG A 110 17.28 -7.35 -0.60
C ARG A 110 17.97 -6.07 -0.23
N VAL A 111 18.76 -6.09 0.83
CA VAL A 111 19.67 -5.01 1.18
C VAL A 111 21.06 -5.51 0.85
N SER A 112 21.71 -4.88 -0.13
CA SER A 112 23.08 -5.20 -0.49
C SER A 112 23.93 -3.94 -0.37
N GLU A 113 25.12 -4.08 0.23
CA GLU A 113 26.06 -2.95 0.31
C GLU A 113 26.93 -2.86 -0.95
N ARG A 114 27.09 -3.96 -1.71
CA ARG A 114 28.09 -4.05 -2.81
C ARG A 114 27.72 -4.93 -4.02
N HIS A 115 26.54 -5.55 -4.07
CA HIS A 115 26.17 -6.47 -5.14
C HIS A 115 24.89 -6.01 -5.86
N GLY A 116 24.97 -5.65 -7.14
CA GLY A 116 23.80 -5.25 -7.92
C GLY A 116 22.76 -6.37 -8.06
N GLY A 117 21.48 -6.00 -8.26
CA GLY A 117 20.41 -6.94 -8.61
C GLY A 117 19.26 -7.10 -7.61
N GLY A 118 19.20 -6.27 -6.56
CA GLY A 118 18.13 -6.31 -5.55
C GLY A 118 16.83 -5.58 -5.93
N TYR A 119 16.76 -4.93 -7.11
CA TYR A 119 15.63 -4.10 -7.53
C TYR A 119 14.99 -4.57 -8.83
N PHE A 120 13.67 -4.46 -8.93
CA PHE A 120 12.89 -4.91 -10.09
C PHE A 120 11.47 -4.31 -10.10
N GLN A 121 10.78 -4.44 -11.23
CA GLN A 121 9.37 -4.09 -11.37
C GLN A 121 8.55 -5.35 -11.68
N LYS A 122 7.40 -5.49 -11.01
CA LYS A 122 6.35 -6.45 -11.37
C LYS A 122 5.07 -5.71 -11.69
N LYS A 123 4.67 -5.81 -12.96
CA LYS A 123 3.38 -5.33 -13.43
C LYS A 123 2.35 -6.44 -13.29
N ILE A 124 1.24 -6.11 -12.63
CA ILE A 124 0.20 -7.05 -12.24
C ILE A 124 -1.12 -6.56 -12.81
N ASN A 125 -1.79 -7.42 -13.55
CA ASN A 125 -3.09 -7.09 -14.13
C ASN A 125 -4.16 -7.13 -13.03
N LEU A 126 -4.91 -6.05 -12.96
CA LEU A 126 -6.15 -5.96 -12.21
C LEU A 126 -7.32 -6.15 -13.17
N PRO A 127 -8.53 -6.42 -12.67
CA PRO A 127 -9.73 -6.41 -13.49
C PRO A 127 -9.93 -5.07 -14.22
N TYR A 128 -10.69 -5.10 -15.32
CA TYR A 128 -11.01 -3.93 -16.16
C TYR A 128 -9.78 -3.25 -16.79
N GLU A 129 -8.80 -4.06 -17.23
CA GLU A 129 -7.58 -3.59 -17.90
C GLU A 129 -6.75 -2.59 -17.07
N LYS A 130 -7.01 -2.51 -15.75
CA LYS A 130 -6.23 -1.73 -14.83
C LYS A 130 -4.96 -2.49 -14.45
N THR A 131 -3.92 -1.77 -14.05
CA THR A 131 -2.66 -2.41 -13.66
C THR A 131 -2.09 -1.84 -12.37
N LEU A 132 -1.45 -2.72 -11.61
CA LEU A 132 -0.66 -2.41 -10.42
C LEU A 132 0.80 -2.68 -10.74
N ASP A 133 1.66 -1.69 -10.51
CA ASP A 133 3.10 -1.90 -10.44
C ASP A 133 3.56 -2.05 -9.00
N VAL A 134 4.24 -3.15 -8.72
CA VAL A 134 5.02 -3.37 -7.51
C VAL A 134 6.50 -3.19 -7.89
N ILE A 135 7.11 -2.12 -7.38
CA ILE A 135 8.49 -1.72 -7.70
C ILE A 135 9.34 -1.96 -6.46
N VAL A 136 10.22 -2.95 -6.52
CA VAL A 136 11.13 -3.28 -5.42
C VAL A 136 12.44 -2.51 -5.59
N VAL A 137 12.90 -1.87 -4.52
CA VAL A 137 14.16 -1.11 -4.48
C VAL A 137 15.06 -1.60 -3.35
N ASP A 138 16.35 -1.70 -3.63
CA ASP A 138 17.40 -1.95 -2.65
C ASP A 138 17.77 -0.63 -1.98
N THR A 139 17.13 -0.37 -0.85
CA THR A 139 17.40 0.83 -0.05
C THR A 139 18.79 0.85 0.58
N GLY A 140 19.50 -0.29 0.69
CA GLY A 140 20.88 -0.36 1.17
C GLY A 140 21.87 0.33 0.24
N LEU A 141 21.73 0.10 -1.06
CA LEU A 141 22.54 0.79 -2.09
C LEU A 141 22.34 2.30 -2.13
N LEU A 142 21.28 2.79 -1.49
CA LEU A 142 20.93 4.21 -1.42
C LEU A 142 21.35 4.86 -0.09
N GLN A 143 21.82 4.08 0.90
CA GLN A 143 22.15 4.56 2.25
C GLN A 143 23.57 5.13 2.44
N GLY A 144 24.42 5.11 1.41
CA GLY A 144 25.83 5.50 1.55
C GLY A 144 26.03 6.93 2.10
N THR A 145 26.92 7.08 3.08
CA THR A 145 27.32 8.35 3.71
C THR A 145 28.21 9.24 2.82
N GLY A 146 28.19 9.02 1.51
CA GLY A 146 28.91 9.78 0.48
C GLY A 146 28.11 9.85 -0.83
N SER A 147 28.74 10.22 -1.95
CA SER A 147 28.12 10.08 -3.28
C SER A 147 27.59 8.65 -3.43
N LEU A 148 26.36 8.48 -3.94
CA LEU A 148 25.86 7.15 -4.30
C LEU A 148 26.94 6.43 -5.11
N GLY A 149 27.31 5.22 -4.69
CA GLY A 149 28.18 4.37 -5.50
C GLY A 149 27.55 4.11 -6.87
N GLY A 150 28.34 3.69 -7.86
CA GLY A 150 27.85 3.45 -9.22
C GLY A 150 26.56 2.62 -9.27
N PHE A 151 26.44 1.60 -8.41
CA PHE A 151 25.23 0.77 -8.28
C PHE A 151 24.00 1.54 -7.76
N GLY A 152 24.17 2.40 -6.75
CA GLY A 152 23.09 3.24 -6.23
C GLY A 152 22.60 4.23 -7.29
N ASN A 153 23.52 4.87 -8.01
CA ASN A 153 23.17 5.79 -9.10
C ASN A 153 22.43 5.07 -10.24
N ASN A 154 22.89 3.87 -10.60
CA ASN A 154 22.24 3.04 -11.62
C ASN A 154 20.81 2.69 -11.20
N GLN A 155 20.59 2.29 -9.95
CA GLN A 155 19.26 2.02 -9.42
C GLN A 155 18.37 3.27 -9.45
N LEU A 156 18.88 4.43 -9.01
CA LEU A 156 18.10 5.67 -8.97
C LEU A 156 17.68 6.11 -10.38
N HIS A 157 18.59 6.01 -11.35
CA HIS A 157 18.30 6.32 -12.74
C HIS A 157 17.32 5.31 -13.36
N TRP A 158 17.49 4.02 -13.08
CA TRP A 158 16.52 2.98 -13.48
C TRP A 158 15.13 3.25 -12.89
N LEU A 159 15.05 3.60 -11.60
CA LEU A 159 13.80 3.89 -10.91
C LEU A 159 13.08 5.09 -11.53
N LYS A 160 13.80 6.17 -11.84
CA LYS A 160 13.23 7.35 -12.53
C LYS A 160 12.66 6.97 -13.89
N ARG A 161 13.44 6.26 -14.73
CA ARG A 161 12.97 5.81 -16.06
C ARG A 161 11.76 4.88 -15.94
N THR A 162 11.77 3.98 -14.95
CA THR A 162 10.67 3.04 -14.71
C THR A 162 9.39 3.77 -14.31
N LEU A 163 9.50 4.74 -13.40
CA LEU A 163 8.37 5.55 -12.94
C LEU A 163 7.84 6.49 -14.02
N GLU A 164 8.70 7.02 -14.88
CA GLU A 164 8.34 7.85 -16.02
C GLU A 164 7.63 7.06 -17.13
N ALA A 165 8.09 5.84 -17.40
CA ALA A 165 7.52 5.00 -18.45
C ALA A 165 6.21 4.30 -18.05
N THR A 166 5.92 4.17 -16.75
CA THR A 166 4.73 3.41 -16.31
C THR A 166 3.42 4.21 -16.43
N SER A 167 2.49 3.62 -17.18
CA SER A 167 1.09 4.05 -17.26
C SER A 167 0.17 3.38 -16.23
N SER A 168 0.71 2.59 -15.29
CA SER A 168 -0.10 1.82 -14.33
C SER A 168 -0.99 2.70 -13.47
N ASN A 169 -2.14 2.14 -13.10
CA ASN A 169 -3.16 2.83 -12.30
C ASN A 169 -2.76 2.93 -10.83
N TRP A 170 -2.05 1.91 -10.35
CA TRP A 170 -1.49 1.87 -9.01
C TRP A 170 0.01 1.62 -9.08
N ARG A 171 0.76 2.33 -8.24
CA ARG A 171 2.20 2.20 -8.10
C ARG A 171 2.54 2.06 -6.62
N ILE A 172 3.01 0.89 -6.24
CA ILE A 172 3.51 0.58 -4.90
C ILE A 172 5.01 0.38 -5.01
N VAL A 173 5.77 1.17 -4.26
CA VAL A 173 7.22 0.95 -4.11
C VAL A 173 7.47 0.19 -2.81
N VAL A 174 8.39 -0.75 -2.82
CA VAL A 174 8.73 -1.60 -1.67
C VAL A 174 10.24 -1.50 -1.44
N GLY A 175 10.64 -1.17 -0.22
CA GLY A 175 12.05 -1.12 0.17
C GLY A 175 12.22 -1.49 1.64
N PHE A 176 13.36 -2.05 2.00
CA PHE A 176 13.58 -2.54 3.37
C PHE A 176 13.46 -1.42 4.43
N HIS A 177 14.18 -0.31 4.23
CA HIS A 177 14.25 0.75 5.24
C HIS A 177 13.03 1.68 5.23
N PRO A 178 12.53 2.11 6.40
CA PRO A 178 11.46 3.10 6.48
C PRO A 178 11.91 4.44 5.92
N LEU A 179 10.99 5.13 5.25
CA LEU A 179 11.20 6.49 4.73
C LEU A 179 10.45 7.56 5.52
N ALA A 180 9.48 7.17 6.36
CA ALA A 180 8.74 8.08 7.22
C ALA A 180 9.21 7.91 8.68
N ILE A 181 9.20 9.01 9.43
CA ILE A 181 9.43 9.05 10.88
C ILE A 181 8.07 8.99 11.58
N CYS A 182 7.96 8.21 12.65
CA CYS A 182 6.78 8.14 13.51
C CYS A 182 6.95 9.11 14.69
N GLU A 183 5.89 9.84 15.09
CA GLU A 183 6.01 10.94 16.06
C GLU A 183 6.04 10.49 17.55
N ASP A 184 5.99 9.20 17.85
CA ASP A 184 5.74 8.72 19.23
C ASP A 184 6.97 8.18 19.99
N GLY A 185 8.17 8.64 19.67
CA GLY A 185 9.35 8.28 20.46
C GLY A 185 10.46 9.33 20.36
N GLU A 186 10.79 9.95 21.48
CA GLU A 186 12.05 10.67 21.64
C GLU A 186 13.22 9.69 21.48
N GLU A 187 13.69 9.51 20.25
CA GLU A 187 15.10 9.29 19.94
C GLU A 187 15.32 9.70 18.48
N GLY A 188 15.88 10.90 18.34
CA GLY A 188 16.12 11.55 17.06
C GLY A 188 17.16 10.83 16.22
N MET A 189 16.96 10.86 14.90
CA MET A 189 17.83 11.55 13.96
C MET A 189 17.36 11.26 12.52
N GLY A 190 16.25 11.91 12.12
CA GLY A 190 15.81 12.01 10.73
C GLY A 190 15.37 10.69 10.08
N ALA A 191 14.40 10.77 9.18
CA ALA A 191 14.59 10.02 7.94
C ALA A 191 15.96 10.52 7.46
N LYS A 192 17.03 9.71 7.59
CA LYS A 192 18.40 10.11 7.23
C LYS A 192 18.29 10.96 5.95
N LYS A 193 18.76 12.22 5.94
CA LYS A 193 18.68 13.16 4.80
C LYS A 193 18.88 12.47 3.43
N VAL A 194 19.70 11.44 3.45
CA VAL A 194 19.89 10.36 2.46
C VAL A 194 18.63 9.98 1.65
N PHE A 195 17.42 9.95 2.23
CA PHE A 195 16.21 9.55 1.52
C PHE A 195 15.26 10.66 1.08
N GLU A 196 15.56 11.93 1.37
CA GLU A 196 14.73 13.07 0.92
C GLU A 196 14.57 13.05 -0.61
N SER A 197 15.65 12.71 -1.33
CA SER A 197 15.64 12.58 -2.78
C SER A 197 14.67 11.49 -3.28
N LEU A 198 14.54 10.37 -2.58
CA LEU A 198 13.58 9.32 -2.94
C LEU A 198 12.15 9.77 -2.70
N GLN A 199 11.89 10.45 -1.58
CA GLN A 199 10.56 10.99 -1.30
C GLN A 199 10.13 11.98 -2.39
N LEU A 200 11.04 12.87 -2.83
CA LEU A 200 10.78 13.81 -3.94
C LEU A 200 10.47 13.09 -5.26
N ILE A 201 11.20 12.01 -5.58
CA ILE A 201 10.93 11.20 -6.77
C ILE A 201 9.54 10.56 -6.68
N PHE A 202 9.20 9.97 -5.53
CA PHE A 202 7.90 9.33 -5.34
C PHE A 202 6.74 10.31 -5.43
N MET A 203 6.91 11.52 -4.89
CA MET A 203 5.92 12.59 -5.04
C MET A 203 5.81 13.06 -6.50
N LYS A 204 6.93 13.29 -7.18
CA LYS A 204 6.96 13.74 -8.59
C LYS A 204 6.25 12.76 -9.53
N PHE A 205 6.44 11.46 -9.33
CA PHE A 205 5.86 10.42 -10.20
C PHE A 205 4.58 9.79 -9.62
N GLU A 206 3.97 10.44 -8.63
CA GLU A 206 2.69 10.04 -8.04
C GLU A 206 2.64 8.56 -7.60
N VAL A 207 3.67 8.13 -6.88
CA VAL A 207 3.65 6.82 -6.22
C VAL A 207 2.55 6.83 -5.16
N ASN A 208 1.74 5.77 -5.11
CA ASN A 208 0.57 5.70 -4.25
C ASN A 208 0.95 5.26 -2.83
N ALA A 209 1.81 4.24 -2.73
CA ALA A 209 2.24 3.72 -1.45
C ALA A 209 3.72 3.30 -1.46
N TYR A 210 4.36 3.44 -0.30
CA TYR A 210 5.67 2.89 0.00
C TYR A 210 5.55 1.86 1.13
N LEU A 211 5.99 0.63 0.89
CA LEU A 211 6.01 -0.44 1.89
C LEU A 211 7.43 -0.65 2.44
N SER A 212 7.55 -0.82 3.76
CA SER A 212 8.82 -1.14 4.42
C SER A 212 8.77 -2.28 5.45
N ALA A 213 9.95 -2.84 5.76
CA ALA A 213 10.10 -3.96 6.69
C ALA A 213 9.75 -3.55 8.13
N GLN A 214 10.03 -2.29 8.44
CA GLN A 214 9.71 -1.63 9.69
C GLN A 214 9.06 -0.28 9.40
N GLY A 215 8.28 0.26 10.34
CA GLY A 215 7.70 1.59 10.23
C GLY A 215 6.59 1.80 11.25
N CYS A 216 5.78 2.83 11.03
CA CYS A 216 4.82 3.29 12.03
C CYS A 216 3.67 2.31 12.26
N ALA A 217 3.15 2.30 13.49
CA ALA A 217 1.99 1.51 13.90
C ALA A 217 0.74 1.82 13.07
N SER A 218 0.61 3.06 12.59
CA SER A 218 -0.43 3.51 11.68
C SER A 218 0.17 3.96 10.35
N SER A 219 -0.63 3.93 9.28
CA SER A 219 -0.19 4.45 8.00
C SER A 219 0.06 5.96 8.08
N VAL A 220 1.30 6.40 7.82
CA VAL A 220 1.62 7.82 7.74
C VAL A 220 1.36 8.29 6.32
N ARG A 221 0.44 9.24 6.15
CA ARG A 221 0.17 9.86 4.86
C ARG A 221 0.85 11.21 4.78
N ARG A 222 1.74 11.39 3.80
CA ARG A 222 2.25 12.71 3.42
C ARG A 222 1.87 12.99 1.98
N HIS A 223 1.11 14.06 1.76
CA HIS A 223 0.57 14.41 0.44
C HIS A 223 -0.24 13.25 -0.19
N SER A 224 0.16 12.80 -1.38
CA SER A 224 -0.46 11.70 -2.13
C SER A 224 0.11 10.31 -1.79
N LEU A 225 1.22 10.24 -1.05
CA LEU A 225 1.96 9.01 -0.75
C LEU A 225 1.61 8.49 0.65
N SER A 226 1.26 7.20 0.71
CA SER A 226 1.05 6.48 1.97
C SER A 226 2.29 5.66 2.33
N TYR A 227 2.84 5.84 3.53
CA TYR A 227 3.93 5.02 4.06
C TYR A 227 3.35 3.94 4.98
N LEU A 228 3.66 2.68 4.67
CA LEU A 228 3.15 1.51 5.37
C LEU A 228 4.35 0.66 5.82
N GLY A 229 4.60 0.61 7.12
CA GLY A 229 5.60 -0.28 7.70
C GLY A 229 4.97 -1.57 8.21
N ASN A 230 5.68 -2.69 8.10
CA ASN A 230 5.36 -3.86 8.92
C ASN A 230 5.81 -3.54 10.36
N THR A 231 4.90 -3.60 11.33
CA THR A 231 5.13 -3.14 12.70
C THR A 231 5.86 -4.16 13.56
N GLY A 232 6.72 -5.00 12.97
CA GLY A 232 7.26 -6.23 13.57
C GLY A 232 8.01 -6.08 14.91
N GLN A 233 8.21 -4.87 15.42
CA GLN A 233 8.73 -4.59 16.76
C GLN A 233 7.65 -4.45 17.86
N MET A 234 6.41 -4.08 17.52
CA MET A 234 5.31 -3.91 18.49
C MET A 234 4.37 -5.11 18.54
N GLU A 235 4.13 -5.76 17.39
CA GLU A 235 3.26 -6.93 17.29
C GLU A 235 3.64 -7.76 16.05
N ASP A 236 3.82 -9.07 16.20
CA ASP A 236 4.12 -9.96 15.07
C ASP A 236 2.86 -10.19 14.24
N GLY A 237 2.97 -10.03 12.93
CA GLY A 237 1.85 -10.00 12.00
C GLY A 237 2.28 -9.70 10.58
N PHE A 238 1.29 -9.45 9.71
CA PHE A 238 1.50 -9.13 8.30
C PHE A 238 0.43 -8.16 7.81
N LEU A 239 0.70 -7.51 6.68
CA LEU A 239 -0.25 -6.63 6.01
C LEU A 239 -1.00 -7.41 4.92
N LEU A 240 -2.32 -7.42 4.97
CA LEU A 240 -3.19 -7.83 3.88
C LEU A 240 -3.62 -6.61 3.07
N HIS A 241 -3.30 -6.61 1.78
CA HIS A 241 -3.68 -5.54 0.86
C HIS A 241 -4.80 -6.00 -0.05
N ARG A 242 -5.81 -5.15 -0.21
CA ARG A 242 -6.90 -5.26 -1.17
C ARG A 242 -6.80 -4.12 -2.17
N VAL A 243 -6.49 -4.43 -3.41
CA VAL A 243 -6.34 -3.47 -4.50
C VAL A 243 -7.53 -3.61 -5.45
N SER A 244 -8.31 -2.55 -5.55
CA SER A 244 -9.44 -2.43 -6.47
C SER A 244 -9.12 -1.40 -7.55
N THR A 245 -10.08 -1.13 -8.44
CA THR A 245 -9.95 -0.04 -9.41
C THR A 245 -9.94 1.34 -8.76
N LEU A 246 -10.59 1.51 -7.59
CA LEU A 246 -10.85 2.82 -6.98
C LEU A 246 -10.08 3.06 -5.68
N GLU A 247 -9.64 2.00 -5.01
CA GLU A 247 -8.93 2.12 -3.73
C GLU A 247 -7.97 0.96 -3.47
N ILE A 248 -6.97 1.23 -2.63
CA ILE A 248 -6.14 0.25 -1.94
C ILE A 248 -6.53 0.29 -0.46
N VAL A 249 -6.93 -0.85 0.08
CA VAL A 249 -7.19 -1.02 1.51
C VAL A 249 -6.15 -1.97 2.10
N THR A 250 -5.46 -1.52 3.15
CA THR A 250 -4.45 -2.31 3.85
C THR A 250 -4.93 -2.61 5.26
N TYR A 251 -4.88 -3.89 5.64
CA TYR A 251 -5.21 -4.37 6.97
C TYR A 251 -3.96 -4.93 7.63
N PHE A 252 -3.61 -4.47 8.83
CA PHE A 252 -2.64 -5.18 9.65
C PHE A 252 -3.35 -6.33 10.37
N VAL A 253 -2.88 -7.54 10.10
CA VAL A 253 -3.39 -8.78 10.69
C VAL A 253 -2.34 -9.30 11.65
N SER A 254 -2.67 -9.36 12.94
CA SER A 254 -1.77 -9.91 13.94
C SER A 254 -1.59 -11.41 13.76
N SER A 255 -0.55 -11.96 14.39
CA SER A 255 -0.35 -13.41 14.49
C SER A 255 -1.53 -14.11 15.18
N GLY A 256 -2.30 -13.42 16.02
CA GLY A 256 -3.57 -13.93 16.56
C GLY A 256 -4.70 -14.06 15.52
N GLY A 257 -4.56 -13.40 14.37
CA GLY A 257 -5.57 -13.33 13.31
C GLY A 257 -6.51 -12.14 13.44
N GLU A 258 -6.25 -11.23 14.38
CA GLU A 258 -7.04 -10.03 14.61
C GLU A 258 -6.62 -8.91 13.65
N VAL A 259 -7.58 -8.09 13.24
CA VAL A 259 -7.30 -6.91 12.42
C VAL A 259 -7.11 -5.72 13.35
N VAL A 260 -5.86 -5.29 13.54
CA VAL A 260 -5.52 -4.25 14.53
C VAL A 260 -5.59 -2.86 13.90
N HIS A 261 -5.19 -2.73 12.63
CA HIS A 261 -5.19 -1.46 11.92
C HIS A 261 -5.75 -1.60 10.50
N LYS A 262 -6.42 -0.55 10.02
CA LYS A 262 -6.94 -0.43 8.66
C LYS A 262 -6.56 0.93 8.08
N SER A 263 -5.95 0.91 6.90
CA SER A 263 -5.65 2.10 6.10
C SER A 263 -6.36 2.03 4.75
N VAL A 264 -6.86 3.16 4.26
CA VAL A 264 -7.57 3.27 2.98
C VAL A 264 -6.95 4.38 2.14
N LEU A 265 -6.59 4.02 0.90
CA LEU A 265 -6.04 4.93 -0.09
C LEU A 265 -6.95 4.94 -1.32
N HIS A 266 -7.61 6.07 -1.56
CA HIS A 266 -8.45 6.27 -2.74
C HIS A 266 -7.62 6.69 -3.96
N GLN A 267 -8.05 6.25 -5.14
CA GLN A 267 -7.48 6.66 -6.41
C GLN A 267 -7.80 8.14 -6.60
N ARG A 268 -6.78 8.95 -6.92
CA ARG A 268 -7.03 10.29 -7.41
C ARG A 268 -7.39 10.20 -8.89
N GLY A 269 -8.42 10.92 -9.32
CA GLY A 269 -8.63 11.16 -10.74
C GLY A 269 -7.34 11.76 -11.31
N LYS A 270 -6.78 11.15 -12.36
CA LYS A 270 -5.78 11.85 -13.16
C LYS A 270 -6.53 13.00 -13.82
N GLU A 271 -6.18 14.25 -13.52
CA GLU A 271 -6.64 15.37 -14.33
C GLU A 271 -6.20 15.05 -15.77
N ILE A 272 -7.18 14.85 -16.63
CA ILE A 272 -6.96 14.82 -18.07
C ILE A 272 -6.76 16.30 -18.42
N MET A 273 -5.50 16.73 -18.48
CA MET A 273 -5.15 17.96 -19.20
C MET A 273 -5.33 17.75 -20.69
#